data_AF-A0AAD7AGZ9-F1
#
_entry.id   AF-A0AAD7AGZ9-F1
#
_cell.length_a   1.000
_cell.length_b   1.000
_cell.length_c   1.000
_cell.angle_alpha   90.00
_cell.angle_beta   90.00
_cell.angle_gamma   90.00
#
_symmetry.space_group_name_H-M   'P 1'
#
loop_
_entity.id
_entity.type
_entity.pdbx_description
1 polymer ?
#
loop_
_entity_poly.entity_id
_entity_poly.type
_entity_poly.pdbx_seq_one_letter_code
_entity_poly.pdbx_strand_id
1 'polypeptide(L)'
;WLWPKIVKIGLDEFVDYFNNKKIRKLSGRASPQVSLPMLSFHMPEDYGLENLAIPVTRAAINELRSLIDTPQEEAFHWVSDEFDVLA
;
A
#
# COMPACT_ATOMS: atom_id res chain seq x y z
N TRP A 1 6.26 7.56 -12.89
CA TRP A 1 5.75 8.94 -12.67
C TRP A 1 4.73 8.94 -11.55
N LEU A 2 4.84 9.77 -10.51
CA LEU A 2 4.49 11.19 -10.60
C LEU A 2 5.38 12.14 -9.76
N TRP A 3 6.37 11.62 -9.04
CA TRP A 3 6.99 12.36 -7.94
C TRP A 3 8.52 12.35 -8.05
N PRO A 4 9.17 13.53 -8.13
CA PRO A 4 10.62 13.66 -8.00
C PRO A 4 11.12 12.99 -6.69
N LYS A 5 12.39 12.57 -6.62
CA LYS A 5 12.96 11.87 -5.43
C LYS A 5 12.64 12.59 -4.11
N ILE A 6 12.64 13.92 -4.11
CA ILE A 6 12.28 14.74 -2.95
C ILE A 6 10.82 14.55 -2.50
N VAL A 7 9.90 14.35 -3.43
CA VAL A 7 8.50 14.11 -3.10
C VAL A 7 8.27 12.65 -2.68
N LYS A 8 9.05 11.70 -3.22
CA LYS A 8 9.05 10.33 -2.71
C LYS A 8 9.48 10.28 -1.24
N ILE A 9 10.57 10.98 -0.88
CA ILE A 9 11.01 11.09 0.52
C ILE A 9 9.91 11.67 1.40
N GLY A 10 9.27 12.77 0.96
CA GLY A 10 8.17 13.37 1.72
C GLY A 10 6.94 12.45 1.84
N LEU A 11 6.64 11.65 0.83
CA LEU A 11 5.57 10.65 0.88
C LEU A 11 5.91 9.49 1.81
N ASP A 12 7.14 8.99 1.77
CA ASP A 12 7.62 7.92 2.65
C ASP A 12 7.58 8.39 4.11
N GLU A 13 8.07 9.61 4.41
CA GLU A 13 7.96 10.23 5.73
C GLU A 13 6.50 10.42 6.18
N PHE A 14 5.63 10.84 5.26
CA PHE A 14 4.20 10.99 5.55
C PHE A 14 3.53 9.64 5.84
N VAL A 15 3.85 8.61 5.08
CA VAL A 15 3.34 7.24 5.27
C VAL A 15 3.80 6.71 6.62
N ASP A 16 5.08 6.87 6.96
CA ASP A 16 5.63 6.46 8.25
C ASP A 16 4.99 7.22 9.41
N TYR A 17 4.85 8.54 9.29
CA TYR A 17 4.15 9.34 10.29
C TYR A 17 2.70 8.90 10.45
N PHE A 18 1.96 8.74 9.34
CA PHE A 18 0.53 8.41 9.37
C PHE A 18 0.28 7.02 9.95
N ASN A 19 1.07 6.03 9.54
CA ASN A 19 0.96 4.65 10.03
C ASN A 19 1.35 4.53 11.51
N ASN A 20 2.33 5.31 11.98
CA ASN A 20 2.77 5.29 13.38
C ASN A 20 2.07 6.33 14.27
N LYS A 21 1.14 7.11 13.70
CA LYS A 21 0.43 8.14 14.45
C LYS A 21 -0.46 7.49 15.51
N LYS A 22 -0.08 7.65 16.79
CA LYS A 22 -0.96 7.31 17.91
C LYS A 22 -2.20 8.21 17.86
N ILE A 23 -3.34 7.63 17.50
CA ILE A 23 -4.61 8.36 17.45
C ILE A 23 -4.99 8.74 18.89
N ARG A 24 -5.27 10.04 19.09
CA ARG A 24 -5.65 10.59 20.39
C ARG A 24 -6.92 9.89 20.88
N LYS A 25 -6.90 9.40 22.12
CA LYS A 25 -8.06 8.77 22.77
C LYS A 25 -9.21 9.79 22.87
N LEU A 26 -10.24 9.62 22.04
CA LEU A 26 -11.52 10.31 22.19
C LEU A 26 -12.39 9.44 23.10
N SER A 27 -12.66 9.91 24.32
CA SER A 27 -13.55 9.22 25.25
C SER A 27 -14.99 9.27 24.72
N GLY A 28 -15.68 8.12 24.68
CA GLY A 28 -17.12 8.05 24.38
C GLY A 28 -17.51 7.43 23.03
N ARG A 29 -16.58 6.87 22.25
CA ARG A 29 -16.91 6.08 21.05
C ARG A 29 -16.89 4.58 21.37
N ALA A 30 -17.92 3.86 20.88
CA ALA A 30 -18.09 2.41 21.04
C ALA A 30 -17.15 1.58 20.15
N SER A 31 -16.51 2.20 19.14
CA SER A 31 -15.53 1.52 18.30
C SER A 31 -14.21 1.34 19.06
N PRO A 32 -13.56 0.17 18.98
CA PRO A 32 -12.25 -0.05 19.57
C PRO A 32 -11.31 1.06 19.09
N GLN A 33 -10.61 1.68 20.04
CA GLN A 33 -9.62 2.70 19.76
C GLN A 33 -8.66 2.18 18.71
N VAL A 34 -8.71 2.83 17.54
CA VAL A 34 -8.01 2.49 16.30
C VAL A 34 -6.55 2.16 16.61
N SER A 35 -6.29 0.87 16.77
CA SER A 35 -4.98 0.30 16.57
C SER A 35 -4.69 0.33 15.06
N LEU A 36 -3.41 0.21 14.70
CA LEU A 36 -2.88 0.29 13.33
C LEU A 36 -3.95 -0.01 12.26
N PRO A 37 -4.18 0.85 11.25
CA PRO A 37 -5.24 0.66 10.25
C PRO A 37 -5.31 -0.74 9.64
N MET A 38 -4.18 -1.44 9.59
CA MET A 38 -4.07 -2.84 9.17
C MET A 38 -4.88 -3.82 10.03
N LEU A 39 -5.06 -3.57 11.32
CA LEU A 39 -5.75 -4.48 12.24
C LEU A 39 -7.23 -4.61 11.92
N SER A 40 -7.89 -3.55 11.45
CA SER A 40 -9.28 -3.66 10.98
C SER A 40 -9.42 -4.47 9.69
N PHE A 41 -8.36 -4.59 8.88
CA PHE A 41 -8.36 -5.45 7.70
C PHE A 41 -8.06 -6.91 8.04
N HIS A 42 -7.24 -7.16 9.07
CA HIS A 42 -6.89 -8.52 9.50
C HIS A 42 -7.93 -9.15 10.44
N MET A 43 -8.59 -8.33 11.27
CA MET A 43 -9.52 -8.76 12.31
C MET A 43 -10.80 -7.90 12.27
N PRO A 44 -11.56 -7.89 11.15
CA PRO A 44 -12.70 -6.99 10.98
C PRO A 44 -13.79 -7.18 12.04
N GLU A 45 -13.98 -8.43 12.49
CA GLU A 45 -14.98 -8.81 13.50
C GLU A 45 -14.78 -8.08 14.84
N ASP A 46 -13.52 -7.87 15.26
CA ASP A 46 -13.17 -7.17 16.50
C ASP A 46 -13.57 -5.68 16.46
N TYR A 47 -13.85 -5.14 15.27
CA TYR A 47 -14.29 -3.75 15.06
C TYR A 47 -15.76 -3.64 14.66
N GLY A 48 -16.51 -4.74 14.69
CA GLY A 48 -17.89 -4.78 14.20
C GLY A 48 -18.00 -4.58 12.68
N LEU A 49 -16.93 -4.93 11.95
CA LEU A 49 -16.86 -4.92 10.49
C LEU A 49 -17.00 -6.35 9.94
N GLU A 50 -17.33 -6.46 8.67
CA GLU A 50 -17.44 -7.73 7.96
C GLU A 50 -16.27 -7.92 7.00
N ASN A 51 -15.75 -9.16 6.90
CA ASN A 51 -14.72 -9.49 5.92
C ASN A 51 -15.34 -9.70 4.54
N LEU A 52 -15.19 -8.70 3.67
CA LEU A 52 -15.64 -8.75 2.27
C LEU A 52 -14.49 -9.07 1.29
N ALA A 53 -13.37 -9.62 1.77
CA ALA A 53 -12.26 -9.97 0.90
C ALA A 53 -12.62 -11.13 -0.05
N ILE A 54 -12.23 -10.98 -1.32
CA ILE A 54 -12.35 -12.05 -2.31
C ILE A 54 -10.97 -12.73 -2.40
N PRO A 55 -10.84 -14.01 -1.97
CA PRO A 55 -9.56 -14.69 -2.03
C PRO A 55 -9.16 -14.91 -3.49
N VAL A 56 -7.99 -14.40 -3.86
CA VAL A 56 -7.39 -14.63 -5.18
C VAL A 56 -6.31 -15.68 -5.05
N THR A 57 -6.39 -16.75 -5.85
CA THR A 57 -5.39 -17.81 -5.80
C THR A 57 -4.07 -17.34 -6.43
N ARG A 58 -2.96 -17.85 -5.90
CA ARG A 58 -1.63 -17.56 -6.47
C ARG A 58 -1.50 -18.05 -7.92
N ALA A 59 -2.21 -19.12 -8.29
CA ALA A 59 -2.29 -19.61 -9.65
C ALA A 59 -2.93 -18.58 -10.59
N ALA A 60 -4.08 -18.01 -10.23
CA ALA A 60 -4.74 -16.96 -11.02
C ALA A 60 -3.85 -15.72 -11.18
N ILE A 61 -3.11 -15.34 -10.13
CA ILE A 61 -2.14 -14.25 -10.20
C ILE A 61 -1.01 -14.57 -11.18
N ASN A 62 -0.49 -15.80 -11.17
CA ASN A 62 0.58 -16.22 -12.07
C ASN A 62 0.11 -16.29 -13.53
N GLU A 63 -1.11 -16.76 -13.78
CA GLU A 63 -1.73 -16.74 -15.11
C GLU A 63 -1.87 -15.31 -15.62
N LEU A 64 -2.42 -14.39 -14.81
CA LEU A 64 -2.51 -12.97 -15.17
C LEU A 64 -1.14 -12.36 -15.46
N ARG A 65 -0.10 -12.72 -14.69
CA ARG A 65 1.28 -12.26 -14.95
C ARG A 65 1.85 -12.81 -16.24
N SER A 66 1.50 -14.03 -16.63
CA SER A 66 1.98 -14.63 -17.89
C SER A 66 1.42 -13.95 -19.14
N LEU A 67 0.34 -13.19 -19.00
CA LEU A 67 -0.24 -12.37 -20.08
C LEU A 67 0.47 -11.02 -20.26
N ILE A 68 1.41 -10.67 -19.37
CA ILE A 68 2.16 -9.42 -19.47
C ILE A 68 3.44 -9.73 -20.27
N ASP A 69 3.49 -9.27 -21.51
CA ASP A 69 4.65 -9.46 -22.38
C ASP A 69 5.88 -8.68 -21.91
N THR A 70 5.67 -7.63 -21.10
CA THR A 70 6.74 -6.78 -20.58
C THR A 70 7.41 -7.45 -19.38
N PRO A 71 8.74 -7.65 -19.40
CA PRO A 71 9.47 -8.17 -18.26
C PRO A 71 9.35 -7.21 -17.06
N GLN A 72 9.35 -7.77 -15.85
CA GLN A 72 9.15 -7.00 -14.62
C GLN A 72 10.11 -5.82 -14.52
N GLU A 73 11.39 -6.02 -14.81
CA GLU A 73 12.41 -4.97 -14.72
C GLU A 73 12.09 -3.78 -15.63
N GLU A 74 11.58 -4.03 -16.84
CA GLU A 74 11.16 -3.01 -17.79
C GLU A 74 9.83 -2.35 -17.36
N ALA A 75 8.86 -3.13 -16.90
CA ALA A 75 7.57 -2.61 -16.44
C ALA A 75 7.69 -1.69 -15.21
N PHE A 76 8.70 -1.94 -14.36
CA PHE A 76 9.02 -1.12 -13.20
C PHE A 76 10.14 -0.10 -13.47
N HIS A 77 10.62 -0.01 -14.71
CA HIS A 77 11.66 0.93 -15.06
C HIS A 77 11.15 2.37 -15.01
N TRP A 78 11.91 3.25 -14.36
CA TRP A 78 11.45 4.61 -14.07
C TRP A 78 11.46 5.51 -15.31
N VAL A 79 12.52 5.40 -16.12
CA VAL A 79 12.84 6.11 -17.37
C VAL A 79 13.85 5.26 -18.12
N SER A 80 14.07 5.44 -19.43
CA SER A 80 15.15 4.73 -20.13
C SER A 80 16.51 5.01 -19.48
N ASP A 81 17.44 4.07 -19.55
CA ASP A 81 18.81 4.25 -19.03
C ASP A 81 19.46 5.51 -19.63
N GLU A 82 19.17 5.78 -20.90
CA GLU A 82 19.61 6.97 -21.63
C GLU A 82 19.15 8.27 -20.97
N PHE A 83 17.93 8.30 -20.42
CA PHE A 83 17.40 9.47 -19.73
C PHE A 83 17.99 9.63 -18.32
N ASP A 84 18.26 8.53 -17.61
CA ASP A 84 18.87 8.57 -16.27
C ASP A 84 20.34 9.01 -16.33
N VAL A 85 21.05 8.70 -17.44
CA VAL A 85 22.44 9.16 -17.68
C VAL A 85 22.53 10.65 -18.01
N LEU A 86 21.46 11.25 -18.54
CA LEU A 86 21.43 12.66 -18.95
C LEU A 86 20.97 13.63 -17.84
N ALA A 87 20.51 13.13 -16.70
CA ALA A 87 19.97 13.90 -15.57
C ALA A 87 21.01 14.13 -14.45
#